data_AF-A0A6I9LZB5-F1
#
_entry.id   AF-A0A6I9LZB5-F1
#
_cell.length_a   1.000
_cell.length_b   1.000
_cell.length_c   1.000
_cell.angle_alpha   90.00
_cell.angle_beta   90.00
_cell.angle_gamma   90.00
#
_symmetry.space_group_name_H-M   'P 1'
#
loop_
_entity.id
_entity.type
_entity.pdbx_description
1 polymer ?
#
loop_
_entity_poly.entity_id
_entity_poly.type
_entity_poly.pdbx_seq_one_letter_code
_entity_poly.pdbx_strand_id
1 'polypeptide(L)'
;MCQAGEDYAGLAHREPPPGPRPGREQKCVKCAEGQPVVVIRAGDAFCRDCFKAFYVHKFRAMLGKNRLIFPGEKVLLAWSGGPSSSSMVWQVLEGLSQDSAKRLRFVPGVIYVDEGAACGQSLKDRGKTLAEVKLILQNTGFPWHVVTLEEVFSLPPSVLCSASQEPAGTEEAYKAAVDSFLQQHRVLGVEGCASPAQGEDQPHPSPSQEPPGVAGSPAAAQTEALSRLFTSIKTLTAKEELLQMLRTHLIVHVARTHGYRKVMTGESCTRLAIKLMTNLALGRGAFLAWDTGFSDERHGDVVLVRPMRDHTLKEVAFYNHLFGVPSVFTPAIETKAPEKASIHRLMEAFILRLQTVFPSTVSTVYRTSEKLVKAPREGCATGPSGHNCLLCMCALDIDTADSATAFGAQSSSHVSQMLPASTKMPTPPCCGAGEGQAQSYHRAVGRSGDVQACIIEQLCYSCRVNMKDLPSLDPLPPYVLAEAQLRSQRAWVSQEIQEYLITDNDDEEEKEENRAEPGHTQPCTPIKQEGENTGLGL
;
A
#
# COMPACT_ATOMS: atom_id res chain seq x y z
N MET A 1 -19.32 -17.86 22.06
CA MET A 1 -19.55 -19.12 21.30
C MET A 1 -20.99 -19.11 20.83
N CYS A 2 -21.22 -18.83 19.55
CA CYS A 2 -22.57 -18.85 18.98
C CYS A 2 -22.61 -19.98 17.96
N GLN A 3 -23.29 -21.07 18.33
CA GLN A 3 -23.58 -22.20 17.47
C GLN A 3 -24.54 -21.73 16.37
N ALA A 4 -24.16 -21.92 15.11
CA ALA A 4 -25.07 -21.79 13.99
C ALA A 4 -25.83 -23.12 13.86
N GLY A 5 -27.12 -23.09 14.15
CA GLY A 5 -28.03 -24.18 13.82
C GLY A 5 -28.23 -24.24 12.31
N GLU A 6 -27.92 -25.40 11.74
CA GLU A 6 -28.26 -25.78 10.38
C GLU A 6 -29.75 -26.09 10.33
N ASP A 7 -30.56 -25.22 9.70
CA ASP A 7 -31.92 -25.56 9.28
C ASP A 7 -32.11 -25.11 7.83
N TYR A 8 -31.88 -26.06 6.92
CA TYR A 8 -32.25 -25.99 5.51
C TYR A 8 -33.71 -26.40 5.40
N ALA A 9 -34.63 -25.43 5.38
CA ALA A 9 -36.06 -25.71 5.15
C ALA A 9 -36.69 -24.68 4.21
N GLY A 10 -37.12 -25.17 3.04
CA GLY A 10 -38.32 -24.73 2.31
C GLY A 10 -38.31 -23.34 1.66
N LEU A 11 -38.15 -23.30 0.33
CA LEU A 11 -38.55 -22.17 -0.51
C LEU A 11 -40.08 -22.01 -0.47
N ALA A 12 -40.59 -21.22 0.47
CA ALA A 12 -41.96 -20.73 0.43
C ALA A 12 -42.05 -19.55 -0.56
N HIS A 13 -42.99 -19.64 -1.50
CA HIS A 13 -43.36 -18.55 -2.42
C HIS A 13 -43.63 -17.27 -1.62
N ARG A 14 -42.70 -16.31 -1.70
CA ARG A 14 -42.87 -14.97 -1.16
C ARG A 14 -43.62 -14.16 -2.21
N GLU A 15 -44.82 -13.68 -1.87
CA GLU A 15 -45.56 -12.74 -2.70
C GLU A 15 -44.67 -11.54 -3.10
N PRO A 16 -44.87 -10.97 -4.30
CA PRO A 16 -44.13 -9.79 -4.72
C PRO A 16 -44.33 -8.67 -3.70
N PRO A 17 -43.29 -7.90 -3.34
CA PRO A 17 -43.47 -6.74 -2.50
C PRO A 17 -44.48 -5.79 -3.16
N PRO A 18 -45.40 -5.17 -2.40
CA PRO A 18 -46.38 -4.26 -2.96
C PRO A 18 -45.67 -3.15 -3.74
N GLY A 19 -46.15 -2.90 -4.97
CA GLY A 19 -45.62 -1.84 -5.83
C GLY A 19 -45.57 -0.48 -5.12
N PRO A 20 -44.68 0.44 -5.54
CA PRO A 20 -44.50 1.70 -4.85
C PRO A 20 -45.83 2.47 -4.89
N ARG A 21 -46.40 2.70 -3.69
CA ARG A 21 -47.50 3.67 -3.52
C ARG A 21 -47.02 5.02 -4.05
N PRO A 22 -47.87 5.83 -4.70
CA PRO A 22 -47.49 7.19 -5.13
C PRO A 22 -47.26 8.04 -3.88
N GLY A 23 -46.01 7.99 -3.38
CA GLY A 23 -45.57 8.66 -2.17
C GLY A 23 -45.27 10.11 -2.46
N ARG A 24 -45.70 10.98 -1.53
CA ARG A 24 -45.37 12.42 -1.42
C ARG A 24 -44.12 12.81 -2.21
N GLU A 25 -44.24 13.86 -3.02
CA GLU A 25 -43.12 14.52 -3.70
C GLU A 25 -41.92 14.62 -2.76
N GLN A 26 -40.96 13.71 -2.91
CA GLN A 26 -39.75 13.73 -2.11
C GLN A 26 -39.00 15.00 -2.48
N LYS A 27 -38.62 15.81 -1.49
CA LYS A 27 -37.79 17.01 -1.67
C LYS A 27 -36.36 16.74 -1.25
N CYS A 28 -35.42 17.56 -1.72
CA CYS A 28 -34.02 17.40 -1.33
C CYS A 28 -33.83 17.58 0.17
N VAL A 29 -33.14 16.65 0.82
CA VAL A 29 -32.85 16.68 2.27
C VAL A 29 -32.01 17.88 2.71
N LYS A 30 -31.24 18.49 1.79
CA LYS A 30 -30.30 19.57 2.10
C LYS A 30 -30.88 20.97 1.92
N CYS A 31 -31.57 21.23 0.80
CA CYS A 31 -32.17 22.54 0.52
C CYS A 31 -33.69 22.58 0.71
N ALA A 32 -34.35 21.46 0.96
CA ALA A 32 -35.81 21.33 1.11
C ALA A 32 -36.67 21.81 -0.08
N GLU A 33 -36.05 22.26 -1.17
CA GLU A 33 -36.74 22.83 -2.34
C GLU A 33 -36.48 22.03 -3.62
N GLY A 34 -35.21 21.70 -3.89
CA GLY A 34 -34.81 21.08 -5.14
C GLY A 34 -35.37 19.67 -5.33
N GLN A 35 -35.71 19.35 -6.57
CA GLN A 35 -36.17 18.01 -6.97
C GLN A 35 -35.02 17.00 -6.77
N PRO A 36 -35.23 15.93 -5.97
CA PRO A 36 -34.23 14.89 -5.81
C PRO A 36 -33.99 14.12 -7.10
N VAL A 37 -32.70 13.89 -7.38
CA VAL A 37 -32.24 13.09 -8.53
C VAL A 37 -31.41 11.89 -8.09
N VAL A 38 -30.99 11.85 -6.82
CA VAL A 38 -30.15 10.78 -6.30
C VAL A 38 -30.53 10.43 -4.86
N VAL A 39 -30.52 9.13 -4.55
CA VAL A 39 -30.75 8.59 -3.22
C VAL A 39 -29.55 7.75 -2.80
N ILE A 40 -28.71 8.31 -1.92
CA ILE A 40 -27.49 7.64 -1.47
C ILE A 40 -27.86 6.54 -0.47
N ARG A 41 -28.69 6.88 0.52
CA ARG A 41 -29.24 5.99 1.56
C ARG A 41 -30.75 6.20 1.63
N ALA A 42 -31.47 5.24 2.21
CA ALA A 42 -32.91 5.41 2.44
C ALA A 42 -33.14 6.66 3.31
N GLY A 43 -33.96 7.60 2.83
CA GLY A 43 -34.22 8.89 3.47
C GLY A 43 -33.29 10.04 3.05
N ASP A 44 -32.14 9.74 2.43
CA ASP A 44 -31.14 10.73 2.00
C ASP A 44 -31.26 11.01 0.50
N ALA A 45 -32.31 11.76 0.12
CA ALA A 45 -32.56 12.16 -1.26
C ALA A 45 -31.97 13.56 -1.54
N PHE A 46 -31.11 13.70 -2.55
CA PHE A 46 -30.46 14.96 -2.90
C PHE A 46 -30.86 15.46 -4.29
N CYS A 47 -31.01 16.78 -4.45
CA CYS A 47 -30.99 17.41 -5.77
C CYS A 47 -29.56 17.41 -6.34
N ARG A 48 -29.44 17.70 -7.64
CA ARG A 48 -28.16 17.67 -8.39
C ARG A 48 -27.08 18.54 -7.73
N ASP A 49 -27.40 19.78 -7.38
CA ASP A 49 -26.43 20.74 -6.86
C ASP A 49 -26.00 20.44 -5.42
N CYS A 50 -26.96 20.08 -4.56
CA CYS A 50 -26.66 19.70 -3.18
C CYS A 50 -25.80 18.43 -3.13
N PHE A 51 -26.04 17.48 -4.02
CA PHE A 51 -25.20 16.29 -4.14
C PHE A 51 -23.78 16.65 -4.62
N LYS A 52 -23.64 17.53 -5.62
CA LYS A 52 -22.34 18.00 -6.09
C LYS A 52 -21.54 18.64 -4.95
N ALA A 53 -22.16 19.57 -4.23
CA ALA A 53 -21.53 20.28 -3.12
C ALA A 53 -21.11 19.31 -2.00
N PHE A 54 -21.97 18.36 -1.63
CA PHE A 54 -21.65 17.30 -0.67
C PHE A 54 -20.45 16.46 -1.11
N TYR A 55 -20.45 16.00 -2.36
CA TYR A 55 -19.42 15.13 -2.92
C TYR A 55 -18.05 15.82 -2.99
N VAL A 56 -18.02 17.07 -3.50
CA VAL A 56 -16.83 17.92 -3.58
C VAL A 56 -16.30 18.29 -2.20
N HIS A 57 -17.19 18.63 -1.27
CA HIS A 57 -16.79 18.92 0.12
C HIS A 57 -16.09 17.72 0.76
N LYS A 58 -16.62 16.49 0.59
CA LYS A 58 -16.04 15.27 1.16
C LYS A 58 -14.58 15.06 0.73
N PHE A 59 -14.30 15.19 -0.56
CA PHE A 59 -12.92 15.09 -1.10
C PHE A 59 -11.99 16.16 -0.53
N ARG A 60 -12.46 17.40 -0.47
CA ARG A 60 -11.64 18.53 0.00
C ARG A 60 -11.38 18.48 1.50
N ALA A 61 -12.39 18.10 2.29
CA ALA A 61 -12.26 17.89 3.72
C ALA A 61 -11.24 16.78 4.02
N MET A 62 -11.22 15.72 3.21
CA MET A 62 -10.22 14.66 3.32
C MET A 62 -8.79 15.15 3.15
N LEU A 63 -8.52 15.98 2.14
CA LEU A 63 -7.19 16.58 1.96
C LEU A 63 -6.85 17.56 3.09
N GLY A 64 -7.80 18.44 3.46
CA GLY A 64 -7.59 19.47 4.48
C GLY A 64 -7.44 18.94 5.91
N LYS A 65 -8.02 17.76 6.22
CA LYS A 65 -7.86 17.09 7.52
C LYS A 65 -6.46 16.50 7.69
N ASN A 66 -5.90 15.92 6.63
CA ASN A 66 -4.63 15.18 6.71
C ASN A 66 -3.40 16.05 6.41
N ARG A 67 -3.54 17.11 5.58
CA ARG A 67 -2.49 18.13 5.32
C ARG A 67 -1.12 17.57 4.90
N LEU A 68 -1.11 16.48 4.13
CA LEU A 68 0.11 15.83 3.66
C LEU A 68 0.68 16.37 2.35
N ILE A 69 -0.02 17.29 1.68
CA ILE A 69 0.35 17.81 0.36
C ILE A 69 0.53 19.32 0.46
N PHE A 70 1.77 19.76 0.34
CA PHE A 70 2.14 21.16 0.50
C PHE A 70 1.87 21.95 -0.80
N PRO A 71 1.63 23.27 -0.70
CA PRO A 71 1.54 24.13 -1.88
C PRO A 71 2.79 24.04 -2.76
N GLY A 72 2.61 24.02 -4.08
CA GLY A 72 3.68 23.89 -5.07
C GLY A 72 4.20 22.47 -5.29
N GLU A 73 3.86 21.50 -4.44
CA GLU A 73 4.33 20.12 -4.61
C GLU A 73 3.79 19.48 -5.89
N LYS A 74 4.63 18.65 -6.54
CA LYS A 74 4.19 17.79 -7.63
C LYS A 74 3.49 16.55 -7.07
N VAL A 75 2.27 16.29 -7.54
CA VAL A 75 1.45 15.15 -7.12
C VAL A 75 1.08 14.30 -8.33
N LEU A 76 1.44 13.01 -8.30
CA LEU A 76 1.10 12.05 -9.35
C LEU A 76 -0.27 11.43 -9.08
N LEU A 77 -1.18 11.46 -10.04
CA LEU A 77 -2.51 10.91 -9.96
C LEU A 77 -2.52 9.54 -10.65
N ALA A 78 -2.62 8.45 -9.88
CA ALA A 78 -2.73 7.11 -10.43
C ALA A 78 -4.13 6.90 -11.02
N TRP A 79 -4.21 6.90 -12.36
CA TRP A 79 -5.45 6.79 -13.10
C TRP A 79 -5.50 5.47 -13.87
N SER A 80 -6.50 4.64 -13.54
CA SER A 80 -6.70 3.32 -14.17
C SER A 80 -7.77 3.32 -15.26
N GLY A 81 -8.40 4.46 -15.55
CA GLY A 81 -9.60 4.52 -16.41
C GLY A 81 -10.91 4.17 -15.69
N GLY A 82 -10.85 3.51 -14.53
CA GLY A 82 -12.03 3.09 -13.78
C GLY A 82 -12.79 4.24 -13.09
N PRO A 83 -14.04 3.99 -12.61
CA PRO A 83 -14.91 5.05 -12.09
C PRO A 83 -14.31 5.87 -10.94
N SER A 84 -13.70 5.21 -9.95
CA SER A 84 -13.16 5.91 -8.77
C SER A 84 -11.92 6.75 -9.07
N SER A 85 -11.02 6.25 -9.92
CA SER A 85 -9.81 6.97 -10.30
C SER A 85 -10.14 8.13 -11.26
N SER A 86 -11.08 7.95 -12.18
CA SER A 86 -11.61 9.06 -12.99
C SER A 86 -12.28 10.14 -12.14
N SER A 87 -13.10 9.73 -11.16
CA SER A 87 -13.71 10.68 -10.23
C SER A 87 -12.66 11.46 -9.43
N MET A 88 -11.61 10.79 -8.96
CA MET A 88 -10.48 11.44 -8.29
C MET A 88 -9.82 12.52 -9.17
N VAL A 89 -9.48 12.19 -10.43
CA VAL A 89 -8.89 13.15 -11.37
C VAL A 89 -9.82 14.35 -11.59
N TRP A 90 -11.11 14.09 -11.75
CA TRP A 90 -12.11 15.14 -11.95
C TRP A 90 -12.25 16.06 -10.74
N GLN A 91 -12.19 15.50 -9.52
CA GLN A 91 -12.23 16.27 -8.27
C GLN A 91 -10.98 17.14 -8.08
N VAL A 92 -9.81 16.68 -8.56
CA VAL A 92 -8.59 17.48 -8.60
C VAL A 92 -8.74 18.62 -9.61
N LEU A 93 -9.25 18.33 -10.81
CA LEU A 93 -9.51 19.33 -11.85
C LEU A 93 -10.48 20.41 -11.35
N GLU A 94 -11.62 20.02 -10.78
CA GLU A 94 -12.58 20.96 -10.18
C GLU A 94 -11.98 21.73 -8.98
N GLY A 95 -11.11 21.10 -8.19
CA GLY A 95 -10.47 21.73 -7.04
C GLY A 95 -9.39 22.77 -7.40
N LEU A 96 -8.75 22.62 -8.57
CA LEU A 96 -7.73 23.52 -9.09
C LEU A 96 -8.32 24.73 -9.82
N SER A 97 -9.50 24.57 -10.45
CA SER A 97 -10.19 25.63 -11.21
C SER A 97 -11.02 26.61 -10.35
N GLN A 98 -10.92 26.55 -9.03
CA GLN A 98 -11.67 27.45 -8.13
C GLN A 98 -10.90 28.74 -7.81
N ASP A 99 -11.53 29.90 -7.99
CA ASP A 99 -10.95 31.23 -7.74
C ASP A 99 -10.98 31.70 -6.27
N SER A 100 -10.82 30.79 -5.31
CA SER A 100 -10.99 31.14 -3.88
C SER A 100 -9.86 30.66 -2.97
N ALA A 101 -9.87 31.09 -1.70
CA ALA A 101 -8.97 30.62 -0.64
C ALA A 101 -8.94 29.08 -0.48
N LYS A 102 -9.93 28.39 -1.02
CA LYS A 102 -10.08 26.93 -1.04
C LYS A 102 -9.44 26.27 -2.28
N ARG A 103 -8.82 26.99 -3.21
CA ARG A 103 -8.14 26.39 -4.36
C ARG A 103 -7.09 25.36 -3.93
N LEU A 104 -7.05 24.19 -4.59
CA LEU A 104 -5.94 23.25 -4.45
C LEU A 104 -4.67 23.89 -5.00
N ARG A 105 -3.51 23.67 -4.37
CA ARG A 105 -2.28 24.43 -4.68
C ARG A 105 -1.09 23.58 -5.09
N PHE A 106 -1.31 22.32 -5.39
CA PHE A 106 -0.28 21.41 -5.88
C PHE A 106 -0.33 21.31 -7.41
N VAL A 107 0.75 20.82 -8.01
CA VAL A 107 0.87 20.62 -9.45
C VAL A 107 0.58 19.15 -9.78
N PRO A 108 -0.55 18.83 -10.41
CA PRO A 108 -0.88 17.45 -10.76
C PRO A 108 -0.09 16.96 -11.97
N GLY A 109 0.22 15.67 -12.00
CA GLY A 109 0.46 14.91 -13.23
C GLY A 109 -0.30 13.60 -13.17
N VAL A 110 -0.60 12.97 -14.29
CA VAL A 110 -1.38 11.72 -14.34
C VAL A 110 -0.49 10.55 -14.78
N ILE A 111 -0.66 9.37 -14.20
CA ILE A 111 -0.05 8.13 -14.71
C ILE A 111 -1.14 7.12 -15.06
N TYR A 112 -1.01 6.51 -16.23
CA TYR A 112 -1.75 5.33 -16.65
C TYR A 112 -0.77 4.18 -16.90
N VAL A 113 -1.07 3.01 -16.31
CA VAL A 113 -0.30 1.78 -16.50
C VAL A 113 -1.11 0.82 -17.36
N ASP A 114 -0.62 0.50 -18.55
CA ASP A 114 -1.21 -0.53 -19.42
C ASP A 114 -0.85 -1.92 -18.88
N GLU A 115 -1.84 -2.61 -18.33
CA GLU A 115 -1.74 -3.98 -17.79
C GLU A 115 -2.20 -5.05 -18.81
N GLY A 116 -2.45 -4.65 -20.06
CA GLY A 116 -3.09 -5.48 -21.08
C GLY A 116 -2.35 -6.78 -21.36
N ALA A 117 -1.01 -6.77 -21.35
CA ALA A 117 -0.21 -7.98 -21.52
C ALA A 117 -0.42 -9.01 -20.40
N ALA A 118 -0.44 -8.57 -19.14
CA ALA A 118 -0.71 -9.46 -18.00
C ALA A 118 -2.15 -9.98 -17.99
N CYS A 119 -3.08 -9.21 -18.57
CA CYS A 119 -4.48 -9.60 -18.73
C CYS A 119 -4.76 -10.43 -20.00
N GLY A 120 -3.74 -10.78 -20.79
CA GLY A 120 -3.89 -11.57 -22.01
C GLY A 120 -4.63 -10.85 -23.15
N GLN A 121 -4.62 -9.51 -23.17
CA GLN A 121 -5.27 -8.72 -24.21
C GLN A 121 -4.46 -8.71 -25.51
N SER A 122 -5.15 -8.67 -26.64
CA SER A 122 -4.52 -8.55 -27.96
C SER A 122 -3.88 -7.16 -28.15
N LEU A 123 -2.82 -7.06 -28.96
CA LEU A 123 -2.20 -5.76 -29.30
C LEU A 123 -3.20 -4.79 -29.95
N LYS A 124 -4.17 -5.30 -30.71
CA LYS A 124 -5.22 -4.50 -31.34
C LYS A 124 -6.15 -3.87 -30.30
N ASP A 125 -6.56 -4.64 -29.30
CA ASP A 125 -7.47 -4.14 -28.27
C ASP A 125 -6.73 -3.17 -27.33
N ARG A 126 -5.48 -3.49 -26.95
CA ARG A 126 -4.60 -2.56 -26.23
C ARG A 126 -4.45 -1.23 -26.97
N GLY A 127 -4.21 -1.27 -28.28
CA GLY A 127 -4.10 -0.06 -29.11
C GLY A 127 -5.36 0.80 -29.11
N LYS A 128 -6.56 0.18 -29.14
CA LYS A 128 -7.84 0.90 -29.04
C LYS A 128 -8.02 1.53 -27.66
N THR A 129 -7.79 0.78 -26.59
CA THR A 129 -7.90 1.28 -25.21
C THR A 129 -6.92 2.43 -24.98
N LEU A 130 -5.68 2.31 -25.46
CA LEU A 130 -4.68 3.38 -25.36
C LEU A 130 -5.07 4.64 -26.14
N ALA A 131 -5.72 4.51 -27.30
CA ALA A 131 -6.22 5.67 -28.03
C ALA A 131 -7.31 6.42 -27.26
N GLU A 132 -8.26 5.69 -26.64
CA GLU A 132 -9.30 6.27 -25.79
C GLU A 132 -8.73 6.92 -24.52
N VAL A 133 -7.78 6.23 -23.87
CA VAL A 133 -7.02 6.73 -22.72
C VAL A 133 -6.30 8.04 -23.03
N LYS A 134 -5.58 8.10 -24.16
CA LYS A 134 -4.86 9.30 -24.58
C LYS A 134 -5.81 10.48 -24.84
N LEU A 135 -6.96 10.23 -25.47
CA LEU A 135 -7.97 11.26 -25.71
C LEU A 135 -8.48 11.87 -24.39
N ILE A 136 -8.78 11.03 -23.40
CA ILE A 136 -9.23 11.51 -22.08
C ILE A 136 -8.13 12.28 -21.37
N LEU A 137 -6.89 11.77 -21.36
CA LEU A 137 -5.74 12.43 -20.74
C LEU A 137 -5.47 13.81 -21.34
N GLN A 138 -5.52 13.93 -22.66
CA GLN A 138 -5.38 15.22 -23.37
C GLN A 138 -6.43 16.24 -22.90
N ASN A 139 -7.68 15.80 -22.72
CA ASN A 139 -8.76 16.68 -22.26
C ASN A 139 -8.60 17.13 -20.80
N THR A 140 -7.77 16.48 -19.99
CA THR A 140 -7.51 16.91 -18.61
C THR A 140 -6.61 18.16 -18.52
N GLY A 141 -5.77 18.40 -19.53
CA GLY A 141 -4.78 19.49 -19.53
C GLY A 141 -3.59 19.30 -18.57
N PHE A 142 -3.47 18.15 -17.90
CA PHE A 142 -2.33 17.86 -17.02
C PHE A 142 -1.19 17.17 -17.78
N PRO A 143 0.08 17.31 -17.32
CA PRO A 143 1.16 16.41 -17.75
C PRO A 143 0.77 14.96 -17.45
N TRP A 144 0.98 14.06 -18.40
CA TRP A 144 0.60 12.65 -18.25
C TRP A 144 1.71 11.70 -18.69
N HIS A 145 1.73 10.53 -18.07
CA HIS A 145 2.68 9.44 -18.29
C HIS A 145 1.89 8.18 -18.63
N VAL A 146 2.13 7.61 -19.81
CA VAL A 146 1.56 6.32 -20.20
C VAL A 146 2.71 5.33 -20.24
N VAL A 147 2.66 4.35 -19.36
CA VAL A 147 3.68 3.29 -19.23
C VAL A 147 3.02 1.92 -19.39
N THR A 148 3.80 0.95 -19.82
CA THR A 148 3.37 -0.44 -19.94
C THR A 148 3.89 -1.25 -18.75
N LEU A 149 3.12 -2.23 -18.27
CA LEU A 149 3.56 -3.06 -17.15
C LEU A 149 4.84 -3.84 -17.48
N GLU A 150 5.10 -4.10 -18.75
CA GLU A 150 6.34 -4.70 -19.28
C GLU A 150 7.62 -3.94 -18.85
N GLU A 151 7.54 -2.64 -18.59
CA GLU A 151 8.68 -1.83 -18.17
C GLU A 151 9.24 -2.23 -16.79
N VAL A 152 8.50 -3.03 -16.01
CA VAL A 152 9.00 -3.58 -14.73
C VAL A 152 10.31 -4.36 -14.88
N PHE A 153 10.58 -4.93 -16.06
CA PHE A 153 11.82 -5.66 -16.35
C PHE A 153 13.04 -4.74 -16.53
N SER A 154 12.84 -3.43 -16.67
CA SER A 154 13.89 -2.43 -16.83
C SER A 154 14.07 -1.54 -15.60
N LEU A 155 13.37 -1.81 -14.50
CA LEU A 155 13.47 -1.01 -13.29
C LEU A 155 14.83 -1.18 -12.60
N PRO A 156 15.32 -0.14 -11.91
CA PRO A 156 16.50 -0.25 -11.06
C PRO A 156 16.15 -0.86 -9.69
N PRO A 157 17.10 -1.54 -9.00
CA PRO A 157 16.91 -2.07 -7.64
C PRO A 157 16.49 -1.01 -6.62
N SER A 158 16.88 0.26 -6.83
CA SER A 158 16.54 1.39 -5.95
C SER A 158 15.03 1.61 -5.77
N VAL A 159 14.19 1.04 -6.64
CA VAL A 159 12.73 1.03 -6.45
C VAL A 159 12.33 0.35 -5.13
N LEU A 160 13.09 -0.67 -4.73
CA LEU A 160 12.90 -1.46 -3.51
C LEU A 160 13.72 -0.95 -2.32
N CYS A 161 14.18 0.30 -2.37
CA CYS A 161 14.82 0.99 -1.25
C CYS A 161 13.88 2.05 -0.67
N SER A 162 13.81 2.11 0.65
CA SER A 162 13.18 3.21 1.38
C SER A 162 14.24 4.30 1.56
N ALA A 163 14.11 5.43 0.85
CA ALA A 163 14.96 6.59 1.09
C ALA A 163 14.61 7.21 2.46
N SER A 164 15.61 7.72 3.19
CA SER A 164 15.40 8.40 4.47
C SER A 164 14.45 9.59 4.30
N GLN A 165 13.38 9.62 5.09
CA GLN A 165 12.44 10.74 5.10
C GLN A 165 13.06 11.93 5.85
N GLU A 166 12.88 13.13 5.29
CA GLU A 166 12.82 14.32 6.15
C GLU A 166 11.50 14.28 6.94
N PRO A 167 11.52 14.61 8.24
CA PRO A 167 10.36 14.46 9.11
C PRO A 167 9.14 15.20 8.52
N ALA A 168 7.98 14.54 8.58
CA ALA A 168 6.72 15.13 8.15
C ALA A 168 6.51 16.48 8.86
N GLY A 169 6.40 17.57 8.09
CA GLY A 169 6.28 18.92 8.63
C GLY A 169 5.09 19.04 9.59
N THR A 170 5.27 19.77 10.68
CA THR A 170 4.23 20.02 11.70
C THR A 170 3.05 20.79 11.12
N GLU A 171 1.93 20.84 11.86
CA GLU A 171 0.75 21.62 11.44
C GLU A 171 1.10 23.10 11.21
N GLU A 172 2.00 23.63 12.03
CA GLU A 172 2.54 24.98 11.94
C GLU A 172 3.37 25.17 10.65
N ALA A 173 4.21 24.18 10.30
CA ALA A 173 4.99 24.21 9.07
C ALA A 173 4.08 24.20 7.82
N TYR A 174 2.99 23.43 7.85
CA TYR A 174 1.99 23.44 6.77
C TYR A 174 1.31 24.81 6.63
N LYS A 175 0.86 25.41 7.74
CA LYS A 175 0.25 26.75 7.72
C LYS A 175 1.23 27.81 7.19
N ALA A 176 2.47 27.80 7.68
CA ALA A 176 3.51 28.71 7.22
C ALA A 176 3.81 28.57 5.71
N ALA A 177 3.85 27.34 5.18
CA ALA A 177 4.02 27.10 3.75
C ALA A 177 2.83 27.62 2.92
N VAL A 178 1.61 27.46 3.43
CA VAL A 178 0.38 28.00 2.81
C VAL A 178 0.38 29.52 2.77
N ASP A 179 0.79 30.18 3.85
CA ASP A 179 0.84 31.65 3.95
C ASP A 179 1.94 32.24 3.07
N SER A 180 3.14 31.65 3.10
CA SER A 180 4.26 32.03 2.22
C SER A 180 3.87 31.93 0.74
N PHE A 181 3.22 30.83 0.35
CA PHE A 181 2.74 30.64 -1.02
C PHE A 181 1.70 31.70 -1.43
N LEU A 182 0.77 32.07 -0.53
CA LEU A 182 -0.19 33.16 -0.80
C LEU A 182 0.50 34.50 -0.97
N GLN A 183 1.50 34.79 -0.16
CA GLN A 183 2.23 36.05 -0.20
C GLN A 183 3.01 36.18 -1.51
N GLN A 184 3.73 35.13 -1.94
CA GLN A 184 4.45 35.08 -3.21
C GLN A 184 3.52 35.31 -4.41
N HIS A 185 2.35 34.66 -4.44
CA HIS A 185 1.38 34.84 -5.52
C HIS A 185 0.65 36.19 -5.49
N ARG A 186 0.52 36.84 -4.32
CA ARG A 186 0.00 38.21 -4.22
C ARG A 186 1.00 39.23 -4.73
N VAL A 187 2.30 39.07 -4.44
CA VAL A 187 3.36 39.96 -4.94
C VAL A 187 3.45 39.93 -6.47
N LEU A 188 3.37 38.73 -7.06
CA LEU A 188 3.32 38.56 -8.52
C LEU A 188 1.99 39.03 -9.16
N GLY A 189 0.92 39.19 -8.36
CA GLY A 189 -0.40 39.65 -8.82
C GLY A 189 -0.62 41.16 -8.72
N VAL A 190 0.31 41.92 -8.13
CA VAL A 190 0.20 43.38 -7.94
C VAL A 190 0.97 44.18 -9.01
N GLU A 191 1.86 43.54 -9.78
CA GLU A 191 2.53 44.16 -10.95
C GLU A 191 1.78 43.90 -12.27
N GLY A 192 0.45 43.98 -12.24
CA GLY A 192 -0.43 43.68 -13.37
C GLY A 192 -1.20 44.87 -13.91
N CYS A 193 -0.58 46.04 -14.09
CA CYS A 193 -1.09 47.11 -14.97
C CYS A 193 0.00 48.15 -15.30
N ALA A 194 1.09 47.73 -15.93
CA ALA A 194 1.97 48.62 -16.71
C ALA A 194 2.85 47.77 -17.64
N SER A 195 2.71 47.98 -18.95
CA SER A 195 3.68 47.47 -19.93
C SER A 195 5.04 48.16 -19.73
N PRO A 196 6.14 47.43 -19.95
CA PRO A 196 7.27 48.04 -20.65
C PRO A 196 7.71 47.21 -21.85
N ALA A 197 8.10 47.93 -22.88
CA ALA A 197 8.62 47.42 -24.14
C ALA A 197 10.01 46.78 -23.98
N GLN A 198 10.19 45.70 -24.74
CA GLN A 198 11.41 45.19 -25.40
C GLN A 198 12.77 45.35 -24.69
N GLY A 199 13.43 44.22 -24.43
CA GLY A 199 14.88 44.14 -24.39
C GLY A 199 15.42 42.92 -23.64
N GLU A 200 15.92 41.96 -24.41
CA GLU A 200 16.91 40.94 -24.06
C GLU A 200 16.42 39.52 -23.70
N ASP A 201 16.86 38.61 -24.58
CA ASP A 201 16.59 37.19 -24.76
C ASP A 201 16.80 36.32 -23.51
N GLN A 202 15.76 35.57 -23.15
CA GLN A 202 15.91 34.24 -22.55
C GLN A 202 14.77 33.35 -23.06
N PRO A 203 15.07 32.20 -23.70
CA PRO A 203 14.06 31.46 -24.44
C PRO A 203 13.10 30.72 -23.50
N HIS A 204 11.85 31.18 -23.48
CA HIS A 204 10.71 30.37 -23.09
C HIS A 204 10.58 29.18 -24.05
N PRO A 205 10.49 27.92 -23.57
CA PRO A 205 10.01 26.85 -24.42
C PRO A 205 8.48 26.93 -24.51
N SER A 206 8.01 27.18 -25.73
CA SER A 206 6.62 27.01 -26.18
C SER A 206 6.03 25.66 -25.75
N PRO A 207 4.72 25.57 -25.41
CA PRO A 207 4.04 24.31 -25.13
C PRO A 207 3.71 23.62 -26.45
N SER A 208 4.73 23.06 -27.10
CA SER A 208 4.61 22.33 -28.36
C SER A 208 5.80 21.41 -28.55
N GLN A 209 6.16 20.61 -27.54
CA GLN A 209 7.11 19.51 -27.70
C GLN A 209 6.76 18.42 -26.71
N GLU A 210 6.49 17.23 -27.25
CA GLU A 210 6.44 15.99 -26.49
C GLU A 210 7.67 15.91 -25.57
N PRO A 211 7.52 15.54 -24.28
CA PRO A 211 8.69 15.24 -23.48
C PRO A 211 9.44 14.07 -24.13
N PRO A 212 10.77 14.14 -24.30
CA PRO A 212 11.55 13.02 -24.79
C PRO A 212 11.65 11.97 -23.68
N GLY A 213 10.62 11.13 -23.60
CA GLY A 213 10.55 9.93 -22.78
C GLY A 213 9.94 8.84 -23.64
N VAL A 214 10.82 8.06 -24.26
CA VAL A 214 10.58 6.87 -25.09
C VAL A 214 9.23 6.18 -24.79
N ALA A 215 8.16 6.57 -25.49
CA ALA A 215 7.01 5.70 -25.72
C ALA A 215 7.40 4.68 -26.81
N GLY A 216 8.44 3.90 -26.52
CA GLY A 216 8.81 2.76 -27.33
C GLY A 216 7.67 1.75 -27.24
N SER A 217 7.29 1.14 -28.36
CA SER A 217 6.57 -0.13 -28.30
C SER A 217 7.28 -1.04 -27.29
N PRO A 218 6.57 -1.70 -26.36
CA PRO A 218 7.23 -2.58 -25.40
C PRO A 218 8.09 -3.58 -26.18
N ALA A 219 9.34 -3.77 -25.75
CA ALA A 219 10.22 -4.70 -26.43
C ALA A 219 9.53 -6.07 -26.43
N ALA A 220 9.39 -6.71 -27.60
CA ALA A 220 8.65 -7.97 -27.71
C ALA A 220 9.12 -9.02 -26.69
N ALA A 221 10.42 -9.01 -26.36
CA ALA A 221 11.03 -9.83 -25.33
C ALA A 221 10.47 -9.57 -23.90
N GLN A 222 10.20 -8.31 -23.54
CA GLN A 222 9.62 -7.96 -22.24
C GLN A 222 8.16 -8.38 -22.14
N THR A 223 7.38 -8.22 -23.21
CA THR A 223 6.00 -8.72 -23.27
C THR A 223 5.98 -10.24 -23.09
N GLU A 224 6.86 -10.96 -23.79
CA GLU A 224 6.97 -12.42 -23.64
C GLU A 224 7.43 -12.83 -22.24
N ALA A 225 8.37 -12.10 -21.63
CA ALA A 225 8.80 -12.35 -20.26
C ALA A 225 7.65 -12.16 -19.25
N LEU A 226 6.87 -11.08 -19.39
CA LEU A 226 5.71 -10.81 -18.56
C LEU A 226 4.64 -11.91 -18.72
N SER A 227 4.33 -12.31 -19.95
CA SER A 227 3.38 -13.39 -20.22
C SER A 227 3.85 -14.72 -19.62
N ARG A 228 5.14 -15.06 -19.75
CA ARG A 228 5.72 -16.26 -19.12
C ARG A 228 5.60 -16.23 -17.60
N LEU A 229 5.88 -15.09 -16.97
CA LEU A 229 5.72 -14.89 -15.53
C LEU A 229 4.27 -15.14 -15.09
N PHE A 230 3.30 -14.48 -15.70
CA PHE A 230 1.88 -14.60 -15.31
C PHE A 230 1.26 -15.97 -15.65
N THR A 231 1.74 -16.66 -16.69
CA THR A 231 1.28 -18.02 -17.00
C THR A 231 1.88 -19.06 -16.05
N SER A 232 3.07 -18.82 -15.49
CA SER A 232 3.71 -19.75 -14.55
C SER A 232 3.06 -19.83 -13.16
N ILE A 233 2.31 -18.79 -12.76
CA ILE A 233 1.66 -18.70 -11.45
C ILE A 233 0.38 -19.53 -11.44
N LYS A 234 0.24 -20.39 -10.42
CA LYS A 234 -0.86 -21.37 -10.32
C LYS A 234 -2.21 -20.76 -9.99
N THR A 235 -2.28 -19.89 -8.98
CA THR A 235 -3.55 -19.37 -8.45
C THR A 235 -3.86 -17.97 -8.95
N LEU A 236 -5.14 -17.63 -9.11
CA LEU A 236 -5.55 -16.28 -9.49
C LEU A 236 -5.20 -15.25 -8.41
N THR A 237 -5.34 -15.62 -7.13
CA THR A 237 -4.96 -14.76 -5.99
C THR A 237 -3.50 -14.33 -6.07
N ALA A 238 -2.58 -15.26 -6.35
CA ALA A 238 -1.16 -14.93 -6.47
C ALA A 238 -0.88 -14.01 -7.68
N LYS A 239 -1.61 -14.18 -8.80
CA LYS A 239 -1.51 -13.27 -9.95
C LYS A 239 -2.01 -11.87 -9.63
N GLU A 240 -3.13 -11.74 -8.91
CA GLU A 240 -3.68 -10.45 -8.48
C GLU A 240 -2.72 -9.71 -7.55
N GLU A 241 -2.14 -10.40 -6.55
CA GLU A 241 -1.17 -9.81 -5.62
C GLU A 241 0.14 -9.41 -6.33
N LEU A 242 0.65 -10.25 -7.24
CA LEU A 242 1.85 -9.92 -8.01
C LEU A 242 1.60 -8.71 -8.93
N LEU A 243 0.47 -8.66 -9.62
CA LEU A 243 0.08 -7.54 -10.48
C LEU A 243 0.02 -6.23 -9.68
N GLN A 244 -0.65 -6.24 -8.53
CA GLN A 244 -0.73 -5.08 -7.65
C GLN A 244 0.66 -4.60 -7.21
N MET A 245 1.54 -5.53 -6.86
CA MET A 245 2.91 -5.22 -6.44
C MET A 245 3.74 -4.63 -7.60
N LEU A 246 3.75 -5.26 -8.77
CA LEU A 246 4.48 -4.79 -9.95
C LEU A 246 4.00 -3.40 -10.39
N ARG A 247 2.69 -3.18 -10.43
CA ARG A 247 2.10 -1.86 -10.70
C ARG A 247 2.61 -0.82 -9.70
N THR A 248 2.60 -1.14 -8.41
CA THR A 248 2.99 -0.18 -7.36
C THR A 248 4.47 0.21 -7.52
N HIS A 249 5.35 -0.75 -7.80
CA HIS A 249 6.76 -0.50 -8.08
C HIS A 249 6.96 0.42 -9.29
N LEU A 250 6.25 0.15 -10.38
CA LEU A 250 6.33 0.98 -11.59
C LEU A 250 5.83 2.41 -11.33
N ILE A 251 4.71 2.57 -10.63
CA ILE A 251 4.18 3.89 -10.27
C ILE A 251 5.17 4.67 -9.39
N VAL A 252 5.75 4.01 -8.37
CA VAL A 252 6.75 4.63 -7.49
C VAL A 252 8.01 5.01 -8.28
N HIS A 253 8.47 4.16 -9.20
CA HIS A 253 9.60 4.47 -10.06
C HIS A 253 9.34 5.72 -10.93
N VAL A 254 8.18 5.80 -11.58
CA VAL A 254 7.81 6.95 -12.41
C VAL A 254 7.68 8.21 -11.55
N ALA A 255 7.12 8.08 -10.35
CA ALA A 255 7.02 9.17 -9.38
C ALA A 255 8.40 9.74 -9.03
N ARG A 256 9.36 8.87 -8.66
CA ARG A 256 10.75 9.26 -8.35
C ARG A 256 11.44 9.92 -9.53
N THR A 257 11.35 9.31 -10.71
CA THR A 257 12.04 9.77 -11.93
C THR A 257 11.59 11.16 -12.36
N HIS A 258 10.32 11.53 -12.12
CA HIS A 258 9.77 12.83 -12.51
C HIS A 258 9.62 13.82 -11.33
N GLY A 259 10.13 13.47 -10.16
CA GLY A 259 10.13 14.34 -8.97
C GLY A 259 8.76 14.51 -8.30
N TYR A 260 7.87 13.52 -8.40
CA TYR A 260 6.62 13.47 -7.64
C TYR A 260 6.86 12.83 -6.26
N ARG A 261 6.61 13.59 -5.18
CA ARG A 261 6.75 13.09 -3.80
C ARG A 261 5.48 12.44 -3.26
N LYS A 262 4.34 12.69 -3.90
CA LYS A 262 3.02 12.19 -3.48
C LYS A 262 2.34 11.51 -4.66
N VAL A 263 1.71 10.37 -4.40
CA VAL A 263 0.91 9.64 -5.38
C VAL A 263 -0.52 9.51 -4.87
N MET A 264 -1.50 10.12 -5.52
CA MET A 264 -2.92 9.92 -5.20
C MET A 264 -3.45 8.65 -5.87
N THR A 265 -4.12 7.79 -5.11
CA THR A 265 -4.83 6.60 -5.62
C THR A 265 -6.35 6.76 -5.48
N GLY A 266 -7.09 6.27 -6.49
CA GLY A 266 -8.56 6.32 -6.53
C GLY A 266 -9.26 5.28 -5.64
N GLU A 267 -8.65 4.86 -4.53
CA GLU A 267 -9.24 3.84 -3.65
C GLU A 267 -10.46 4.39 -2.89
N SER A 268 -11.64 3.85 -3.19
CA SER A 268 -12.91 4.24 -2.56
C SER A 268 -13.09 3.54 -1.21
N CYS A 269 -13.96 4.08 -0.35
CA CYS A 269 -14.37 3.47 0.92
C CYS A 269 -14.76 1.99 0.76
N THR A 270 -15.55 1.69 -0.29
CA THR A 270 -15.98 0.31 -0.59
C THR A 270 -14.80 -0.56 -0.98
N ARG A 271 -13.88 -0.06 -1.82
CA ARG A 271 -12.69 -0.82 -2.22
C ARG A 271 -11.76 -1.07 -1.03
N LEU A 272 -11.62 -0.09 -0.13
CA LEU A 272 -10.82 -0.23 1.10
C LEU A 272 -11.44 -1.22 2.09
N ALA A 273 -12.76 -1.25 2.24
CA ALA A 273 -13.43 -2.26 3.07
C ALA A 273 -13.21 -3.69 2.54
N ILE A 274 -13.27 -3.87 1.21
CA ILE A 274 -12.94 -5.16 0.56
C ILE A 274 -11.47 -5.49 0.81
N LYS A 275 -10.55 -4.55 0.55
CA LYS A 275 -9.11 -4.71 0.73
C LYS A 275 -8.74 -5.07 2.17
N LEU A 276 -9.40 -4.47 3.17
CA LEU A 276 -9.22 -4.83 4.58
C LEU A 276 -9.48 -6.31 4.81
N MET A 277 -10.63 -6.81 4.36
CA MET A 277 -11.02 -8.21 4.55
C MET A 277 -10.17 -9.17 3.73
N THR A 278 -9.79 -8.79 2.51
CA THR A 278 -8.83 -9.53 1.68
C THR A 278 -7.48 -9.64 2.38
N ASN A 279 -6.93 -8.54 2.89
CA ASN A 279 -5.63 -8.54 3.55
C ASN A 279 -5.67 -9.34 4.86
N LEU A 280 -6.77 -9.30 5.61
CA LEU A 280 -6.99 -10.18 6.76
C LEU A 280 -6.96 -11.67 6.34
N ALA A 281 -7.69 -12.05 5.29
CA ALA A 281 -7.73 -13.42 4.78
C ALA A 281 -6.37 -13.89 4.23
N LEU A 282 -5.55 -12.97 3.71
CA LEU A 282 -4.19 -13.23 3.23
C LEU A 282 -3.12 -13.22 4.35
N GLY A 283 -3.51 -13.02 5.61
CA GLY A 283 -2.59 -12.97 6.75
C GLY A 283 -1.73 -11.70 6.81
N ARG A 284 -2.18 -10.58 6.24
CA ARG A 284 -1.50 -9.27 6.23
C ARG A 284 -1.97 -8.36 7.38
N GLY A 285 -2.32 -8.94 8.52
CA GLY A 285 -2.90 -8.24 9.67
C GLY A 285 -2.01 -7.12 10.23
N ALA A 286 -0.70 -7.34 10.28
CA ALA A 286 0.27 -6.37 10.79
C ALA A 286 0.34 -5.08 9.97
N PHE A 287 -0.05 -5.10 8.69
CA PHE A 287 0.12 -3.97 7.75
C PHE A 287 -1.18 -3.24 7.43
N LEU A 288 -2.31 -3.65 8.03
CA LEU A 288 -3.63 -3.11 7.70
C LEU A 288 -3.70 -1.59 7.86
N ALA A 289 -3.09 -1.04 8.93
CA ALA A 289 -3.07 0.41 9.17
C ALA A 289 -2.45 1.20 7.99
N TRP A 290 -1.42 0.65 7.33
CA TRP A 290 -0.81 1.24 6.13
C TRP A 290 -1.64 1.00 4.88
N ASP A 291 -2.18 -0.22 4.72
CA ASP A 291 -2.92 -0.64 3.54
C ASP A 291 -4.27 0.06 3.38
N THR A 292 -4.93 0.44 4.49
CA THR A 292 -6.26 1.08 4.51
C THR A 292 -6.25 2.53 5.02
N GLY A 293 -5.14 2.98 5.61
CA GLY A 293 -4.97 4.35 6.09
C GLY A 293 -5.04 5.42 4.99
N PHE A 294 -5.07 6.70 5.38
CA PHE A 294 -5.06 7.79 4.39
C PHE A 294 -3.75 7.81 3.59
N SER A 295 -2.62 7.56 4.26
CA SER A 295 -1.30 7.53 3.66
C SER A 295 -0.59 6.19 3.86
N ASP A 296 0.26 5.87 2.91
CA ASP A 296 1.19 4.76 2.94
C ASP A 296 2.61 5.27 2.65
N GLU A 297 3.47 5.17 3.67
CA GLU A 297 4.80 5.78 3.74
C GLU A 297 5.93 4.75 3.58
N ARG A 298 5.62 3.48 3.25
CA ARG A 298 6.61 2.39 3.17
C ARG A 298 7.75 2.66 2.17
N HIS A 299 7.50 3.46 1.15
CA HIS A 299 8.49 3.82 0.13
C HIS A 299 9.39 5.00 0.54
N GLY A 300 9.19 5.62 1.70
CA GLY A 300 10.03 6.72 2.18
C GLY A 300 9.75 8.04 1.48
N ASP A 301 10.50 8.33 0.42
CA ASP A 301 10.48 9.58 -0.36
C ASP A 301 9.18 9.81 -1.15
N VAL A 302 8.49 8.73 -1.53
CA VAL A 302 7.19 8.77 -2.20
C VAL A 302 6.10 8.26 -1.26
N VAL A 303 5.11 9.11 -0.97
CA VAL A 303 3.96 8.75 -0.13
C VAL A 303 2.72 8.56 -0.97
N LEU A 304 2.10 7.38 -0.87
CA LEU A 304 0.81 7.10 -1.51
C LEU A 304 -0.30 7.65 -0.61
N VAL A 305 -1.27 8.35 -1.18
CA VAL A 305 -2.41 8.96 -0.46
C VAL A 305 -3.75 8.59 -1.09
N ARG A 306 -4.79 8.45 -0.27
CA ARG A 306 -6.09 7.89 -0.67
C ARG A 306 -7.23 8.89 -0.46
N PRO A 307 -7.36 9.93 -1.30
CA PRO A 307 -8.33 11.00 -1.06
C PRO A 307 -9.79 10.58 -1.26
N MET A 308 -10.05 9.51 -2.03
CA MET A 308 -11.39 8.97 -2.27
C MET A 308 -11.91 8.03 -1.17
N ARG A 309 -11.14 7.84 -0.09
CA ARG A 309 -11.42 6.83 0.95
C ARG A 309 -12.74 7.00 1.69
N ASP A 310 -13.33 8.18 1.63
CA ASP A 310 -14.62 8.47 2.25
C ASP A 310 -15.79 8.28 1.26
N HIS A 311 -15.53 8.10 -0.03
CA HIS A 311 -16.55 7.92 -1.07
C HIS A 311 -16.87 6.44 -1.27
N THR A 312 -18.15 6.08 -1.26
CA THR A 312 -18.63 4.75 -1.62
C THR A 312 -18.70 4.59 -3.14
N LEU A 313 -18.64 3.35 -3.66
CA LEU A 313 -18.80 3.10 -5.10
C LEU A 313 -20.16 3.57 -5.62
N LYS A 314 -21.21 3.53 -4.80
CA LYS A 314 -22.55 4.05 -5.15
C LYS A 314 -22.51 5.57 -5.36
N GLU A 315 -21.87 6.32 -4.46
CA GLU A 315 -21.69 7.76 -4.61
C GLU A 315 -20.84 8.10 -5.85
N VAL A 316 -19.73 7.37 -6.07
CA VAL A 316 -18.87 7.53 -7.26
C VAL A 316 -19.67 7.31 -8.55
N ALA A 317 -20.45 6.23 -8.62
CA ALA A 317 -21.25 5.92 -9.80
C ALA A 317 -22.27 7.03 -10.11
N PHE A 318 -22.98 7.51 -9.08
CA PHE A 318 -23.94 8.61 -9.26
C PHE A 318 -23.27 9.92 -9.66
N TYR A 319 -22.13 10.27 -9.04
CA TYR A 319 -21.41 11.49 -9.41
C TYR A 319 -20.94 11.41 -10.86
N ASN A 320 -20.29 10.31 -11.26
CA ASN A 320 -19.78 10.16 -12.61
C ASN A 320 -20.91 10.22 -13.64
N HIS A 321 -22.04 9.57 -13.38
CA HIS A 321 -23.19 9.60 -14.26
C HIS A 321 -23.82 11.00 -14.36
N LEU A 322 -24.05 11.67 -13.23
CA LEU A 322 -24.71 12.99 -13.21
C LEU A 322 -23.85 14.07 -13.86
N PHE A 323 -22.53 14.03 -13.65
CA PHE A 323 -21.61 15.08 -14.09
C PHE A 323 -20.75 14.72 -15.31
N GLY A 324 -21.04 13.58 -15.96
CA GLY A 324 -20.40 13.18 -17.22
C GLY A 324 -18.90 12.92 -17.09
N VAL A 325 -18.46 12.33 -15.98
CA VAL A 325 -17.04 12.02 -15.77
C VAL A 325 -16.63 10.86 -16.69
N PRO A 326 -15.63 11.04 -17.57
CA PRO A 326 -15.21 10.01 -18.51
C PRO A 326 -14.54 8.83 -17.79
N SER A 327 -14.85 7.61 -18.22
CA SER A 327 -14.22 6.37 -17.74
C SER A 327 -14.01 5.41 -18.88
N VAL A 328 -12.89 4.70 -18.87
CA VAL A 328 -12.54 3.67 -19.83
C VAL A 328 -12.67 2.31 -19.16
N PHE A 329 -13.34 1.38 -19.83
CA PHE A 329 -13.33 -0.01 -19.38
C PHE A 329 -12.05 -0.69 -19.85
N THR A 330 -11.18 -1.03 -18.89
CA THR A 330 -10.00 -1.87 -19.15
C THR A 330 -10.22 -3.25 -18.52
N PRO A 331 -10.21 -4.35 -19.30
CA PRO A 331 -10.29 -5.69 -18.73
C PRO A 331 -9.15 -5.94 -17.74
N ALA A 332 -9.51 -6.26 -16.50
CA ALA A 332 -8.59 -6.74 -15.47
C ALA A 332 -8.45 -8.27 -15.52
N ILE A 333 -7.43 -8.82 -14.85
CA ILE A 333 -7.11 -10.27 -14.88
C ILE A 333 -8.26 -11.15 -14.36
N GLU A 334 -9.10 -10.59 -13.51
CA GLU A 334 -10.25 -11.24 -12.89
C GLU A 334 -11.57 -10.97 -13.63
N THR A 335 -11.53 -10.29 -14.79
CA THR A 335 -12.70 -10.01 -15.62
C THR A 335 -13.37 -11.31 -16.06
N LYS A 336 -14.67 -11.46 -15.80
CA LYS A 336 -15.46 -12.69 -16.01
C LYS A 336 -15.02 -13.91 -15.18
N ALA A 337 -14.13 -13.74 -14.20
CA ALA A 337 -13.81 -14.81 -13.27
C ALA A 337 -15.00 -15.11 -12.34
N PRO A 338 -15.24 -16.38 -11.95
CA PRO A 338 -16.28 -16.71 -10.99
C PRO A 338 -15.96 -16.13 -9.61
N GLU A 339 -16.99 -15.92 -8.77
CA GLU A 339 -16.82 -15.31 -7.44
C GLU A 339 -15.83 -16.03 -6.54
N LYS A 340 -15.71 -17.36 -6.69
CA LYS A 340 -14.80 -18.21 -5.90
C LYS A 340 -13.43 -18.42 -6.57
N ALA A 341 -13.12 -17.71 -7.65
CA ALA A 341 -11.87 -17.86 -8.39
C ALA A 341 -10.63 -17.41 -7.60
N SER A 342 -10.79 -16.41 -6.73
CA SER A 342 -9.72 -15.87 -5.90
C SER A 342 -10.26 -15.33 -4.58
N ILE A 343 -9.34 -15.09 -3.64
CA ILE A 343 -9.68 -14.46 -2.36
C ILE A 343 -10.19 -13.04 -2.59
N HIS A 344 -9.67 -12.31 -3.58
CA HIS A 344 -10.11 -10.96 -3.92
C HIS A 344 -11.57 -10.95 -4.40
N ARG A 345 -11.92 -11.83 -5.36
CA ARG A 345 -13.30 -11.97 -5.85
C ARG A 345 -14.26 -12.43 -4.75
N LEU A 346 -13.83 -13.39 -3.94
CA LEU A 346 -14.65 -13.93 -2.85
C LEU A 346 -14.98 -12.85 -1.82
N MET A 347 -13.98 -12.07 -1.40
CA MET A 347 -14.15 -10.99 -0.43
C MET A 347 -14.96 -9.81 -0.99
N GLU A 348 -14.78 -9.47 -2.27
CA GLU A 348 -15.63 -8.47 -2.94
C GLU A 348 -17.09 -8.91 -2.93
N ALA A 349 -17.38 -10.12 -3.41
CA ALA A 349 -18.73 -10.66 -3.45
C ALA A 349 -19.34 -10.75 -2.04
N PHE A 350 -18.58 -11.19 -1.04
CA PHE A 350 -19.00 -11.24 0.35
C PHE A 350 -19.40 -9.87 0.90
N ILE A 351 -18.54 -8.85 0.77
CA ILE A 351 -18.82 -7.50 1.31
C ILE A 351 -19.96 -6.83 0.56
N LEU A 352 -20.03 -6.96 -0.76
CA LEU A 352 -21.12 -6.40 -1.55
C LEU A 352 -22.46 -7.05 -1.21
N ARG A 353 -22.52 -8.38 -1.03
CA ARG A 353 -23.73 -9.07 -0.56
C ARG A 353 -24.13 -8.68 0.85
N LEU A 354 -23.18 -8.54 1.79
CA LEU A 354 -23.51 -8.10 3.13
C LEU A 354 -24.08 -6.67 3.13
N GLN A 355 -23.55 -5.79 2.29
CA GLN A 355 -24.03 -4.41 2.18
C GLN A 355 -25.46 -4.31 1.63
N THR A 356 -25.93 -5.28 0.83
CA THR A 356 -27.33 -5.28 0.34
C THR A 356 -28.31 -5.69 1.43
N VAL A 357 -27.93 -6.63 2.30
CA VAL A 357 -28.77 -7.11 3.42
C VAL A 357 -28.71 -6.15 4.61
N PHE A 358 -27.53 -5.61 4.91
CA PHE A 358 -27.28 -4.73 6.05
C PHE A 358 -26.68 -3.40 5.56
N PRO A 359 -27.54 -2.38 5.36
CA PRO A 359 -27.10 -1.04 5.01
C PRO A 359 -26.12 -0.52 6.07
N SER A 360 -24.96 -0.04 5.63
CA SER A 360 -23.84 0.48 6.44
C SER A 360 -22.73 -0.52 6.74
N THR A 361 -22.80 -1.77 6.27
CA THR A 361 -21.71 -2.74 6.38
C THR A 361 -20.36 -2.15 5.95
N VAL A 362 -20.29 -1.56 4.75
CA VAL A 362 -19.06 -0.96 4.21
C VAL A 362 -18.54 0.14 5.12
N SER A 363 -19.44 1.01 5.61
CA SER A 363 -19.09 2.10 6.53
C SER A 363 -18.53 1.55 7.83
N THR A 364 -19.19 0.56 8.44
CA THR A 364 -18.76 -0.02 9.72
C THR A 364 -17.40 -0.68 9.58
N VAL A 365 -17.20 -1.53 8.57
CA VAL A 365 -15.92 -2.21 8.30
C VAL A 365 -14.81 -1.19 8.10
N TYR A 366 -15.05 -0.17 7.29
CA TYR A 366 -14.05 0.88 7.04
C TYR A 366 -13.76 1.74 8.27
N ARG A 367 -14.77 2.15 9.04
CA ARG A 367 -14.58 2.91 10.29
C ARG A 367 -13.80 2.11 11.34
N THR A 368 -13.94 0.78 11.36
CA THR A 368 -13.09 -0.09 12.19
C THR A 368 -11.63 -0.02 11.73
N SER A 369 -11.38 -0.01 10.42
CA SER A 369 -10.01 0.14 9.88
C SER A 369 -9.36 1.48 10.24
N GLU A 370 -10.12 2.56 10.38
CA GLU A 370 -9.58 3.86 10.81
C GLU A 370 -9.09 3.88 12.26
N LYS A 371 -9.52 2.93 13.09
CA LYS A 371 -9.06 2.79 14.48
C LYS A 371 -7.73 2.05 14.59
N LEU A 372 -7.26 1.43 13.49
CA LEU A 372 -5.97 0.75 13.47
C LEU A 372 -4.86 1.80 13.45
N VAL A 373 -3.92 1.67 14.37
CA VAL A 373 -2.79 2.58 14.49
C VAL A 373 -1.58 1.97 13.78
N LYS A 374 -0.80 2.81 13.09
CA LYS A 374 0.55 2.45 12.62
C LYS A 374 1.43 2.36 13.88
N ALA A 375 1.50 1.22 14.53
CA ALA A 375 2.36 1.07 15.69
C ALA A 375 3.83 1.00 15.22
N PRO A 376 4.73 1.91 15.67
CA PRO A 376 6.11 1.49 15.88
C PRO A 376 6.05 0.41 16.97
N ARG A 377 6.74 -0.72 16.79
CA ARG A 377 6.91 -1.65 17.93
C ARG A 377 7.75 -0.93 18.98
N GLU A 378 7.12 -0.38 20.01
CA GLU A 378 7.81 0.17 21.18
C GLU A 378 8.60 -0.98 21.82
N GLY A 379 9.95 -0.91 21.75
CA GLY A 379 10.84 -1.89 22.36
C GLY A 379 12.20 -2.14 21.68
N CYS A 380 12.39 -1.80 20.40
CA CYS A 380 13.65 -2.13 19.67
C CYS A 380 14.31 -0.92 18.98
N ALA A 381 14.39 0.22 19.66
CA ALA A 381 15.06 1.42 19.13
C ALA A 381 16.58 1.48 19.44
N THR A 382 17.26 0.32 19.47
CA THR A 382 18.73 0.25 19.60
C THR A 382 19.39 -0.78 18.67
N GLY A 383 18.77 -1.06 17.52
CA GLY A 383 19.35 -1.88 16.45
C GLY A 383 19.07 -1.29 15.05
N PRO A 384 19.83 -1.69 14.01
CA PRO A 384 19.59 -1.23 12.64
C PRO A 384 18.15 -1.54 12.24
N SER A 385 17.47 -0.54 11.67
CA SER A 385 16.06 -0.57 11.24
C SER A 385 15.64 -1.94 10.71
N GLY A 386 14.60 -2.53 11.30
CA GLY A 386 14.09 -3.84 10.91
C GLY A 386 13.90 -3.97 9.40
N HIS A 387 14.29 -5.13 8.86
CA HIS A 387 14.28 -5.38 7.42
C HIS A 387 12.86 -5.25 6.83
N ASN A 388 12.73 -4.62 5.65
CA ASN A 388 11.46 -4.56 4.90
C ASN A 388 11.35 -5.77 3.95
N CYS A 389 10.13 -6.22 3.67
CA CYS A 389 9.83 -7.25 2.69
C CYS A 389 10.34 -6.84 1.31
N LEU A 390 11.06 -7.75 0.64
CA LEU A 390 11.62 -7.52 -0.69
C LEU A 390 10.55 -7.14 -1.74
N LEU A 391 9.36 -7.75 -1.65
CA LEU A 391 8.32 -7.55 -2.67
C LEU A 391 7.35 -6.43 -2.32
N CYS A 392 6.82 -6.39 -1.09
CA CYS A 392 5.76 -5.43 -0.76
C CYS A 392 6.24 -4.24 0.09
N MET A 393 7.52 -4.20 0.45
CA MET A 393 8.13 -3.15 1.28
C MET A 393 7.49 -2.95 2.67
N CYS A 394 6.63 -3.87 3.11
CA CYS A 394 6.15 -3.93 4.49
C CYS A 394 7.31 -4.27 5.45
N ALA A 395 7.32 -3.73 6.66
CA ALA A 395 8.23 -4.21 7.70
C ALA A 395 8.09 -5.74 7.88
N LEU A 396 9.20 -6.46 8.04
CA LEU A 396 9.14 -7.91 8.20
C LEU A 396 8.67 -8.26 9.62
N ASP A 397 7.64 -9.12 9.70
CA ASP A 397 7.10 -9.64 10.97
C ASP A 397 7.98 -10.77 11.57
N ILE A 398 9.31 -10.73 11.42
CA ILE A 398 10.24 -11.80 11.83
C ILE A 398 10.64 -11.67 13.32
N ASP A 399 9.73 -11.21 14.19
CA ASP A 399 10.01 -11.34 15.63
C ASP A 399 9.72 -12.78 16.04
N THR A 400 10.79 -13.57 16.19
CA THR A 400 10.75 -14.93 16.74
C THR A 400 10.26 -14.96 18.19
N ALA A 401 10.30 -13.82 18.89
CA ALA A 401 9.80 -13.66 20.26
C ALA A 401 8.26 -13.58 20.35
N ASP A 402 7.57 -13.21 19.26
CA ASP A 402 6.13 -12.93 19.30
C ASP A 402 5.31 -14.03 18.60
N SER A 403 5.03 -15.08 19.38
CA SER A 403 4.29 -16.29 18.97
C SER A 403 2.83 -16.03 18.52
N ALA A 404 2.31 -14.82 18.74
CA ALA A 404 0.94 -14.44 18.37
C ALA A 404 0.75 -14.06 16.89
N THR A 405 1.85 -13.92 16.14
CA THR A 405 1.77 -13.72 14.68
C THR A 405 1.62 -15.06 13.95
N ALA A 406 0.94 -15.07 12.81
CA ALA A 406 0.83 -16.26 11.96
C ALA A 406 2.22 -16.85 11.59
N PHE A 407 3.25 -15.99 11.57
CA PHE A 407 4.64 -16.37 11.39
C PHE A 407 5.22 -17.10 12.61
N GLY A 408 5.04 -16.58 13.83
CA GLY A 408 5.47 -17.24 15.08
C GLY A 408 4.88 -18.65 15.26
N ALA A 409 3.63 -18.86 14.83
CA ALA A 409 2.99 -20.18 14.83
C ALA A 409 3.60 -21.19 13.84
N GLN A 410 4.20 -20.73 12.73
CA GLN A 410 4.86 -21.60 11.74
C GLN A 410 6.33 -21.86 12.07
N SER A 411 7.05 -20.84 12.55
CA SER A 411 8.48 -20.94 12.89
C SER A 411 8.71 -21.83 14.12
N SER A 412 7.78 -21.85 15.07
CA SER A 412 7.82 -22.75 16.24
C SER A 412 7.62 -24.24 15.89
N SER A 413 7.04 -24.55 14.72
CA SER A 413 6.82 -25.94 14.28
C SER A 413 8.08 -26.63 13.77
N HIS A 414 9.18 -25.90 13.54
CA HIS A 414 10.47 -26.47 13.17
C HIS A 414 11.30 -27.00 14.35
N VAL A 415 10.88 -26.79 15.61
CA VAL A 415 11.62 -27.26 16.80
C VAL A 415 11.15 -28.65 17.30
N SER A 416 10.04 -29.17 16.77
CA SER A 416 9.53 -30.51 17.13
C SER A 416 9.59 -31.49 15.95
N GLN A 417 10.78 -31.70 15.40
CA GLN A 417 11.09 -32.97 14.74
C GLN A 417 11.83 -33.84 15.76
N MET A 418 11.08 -34.76 16.39
CA MET A 418 11.67 -35.89 17.10
C MET A 418 12.62 -36.61 16.14
N LEU A 419 13.92 -36.61 16.44
CA LEU A 419 14.89 -37.44 15.75
C LEU A 419 14.44 -38.92 15.83
N PRO A 420 14.41 -39.67 14.72
CA PRO A 420 14.32 -41.11 14.82
C PRO A 420 15.66 -41.62 15.39
N ALA A 421 15.56 -42.31 16.52
CA ALA A 421 16.67 -43.03 17.12
C ALA A 421 17.23 -44.07 16.13
N SER A 422 18.46 -43.88 15.66
CA SER A 422 19.22 -44.93 15.00
C SER A 422 20.38 -45.37 15.89
N THR A 423 20.42 -46.68 16.07
CA THR A 423 21.32 -47.47 16.89
C THR A 423 22.76 -47.35 16.39
N LYS A 424 23.69 -47.02 17.29
CA LYS A 424 25.14 -47.08 17.04
C LYS A 424 25.60 -48.53 16.83
N MET A 425 26.53 -48.75 15.90
CA MET A 425 27.73 -49.56 16.15
C MET A 425 28.96 -48.97 15.43
N PRO A 426 30.18 -49.09 16.01
CA PRO A 426 31.38 -48.38 15.56
C PRO A 426 32.42 -49.29 14.86
N THR A 427 33.25 -48.73 13.98
CA THR A 427 34.53 -49.31 13.49
C THR A 427 35.37 -48.22 12.81
N PRO A 428 36.72 -48.34 12.69
CA PRO A 428 37.69 -47.46 13.36
C PRO A 428 38.42 -46.44 12.43
N PRO A 429 39.28 -45.56 12.98
CA PRO A 429 39.89 -44.44 12.26
C PRO A 429 41.21 -44.83 11.58
N CYS A 430 41.48 -44.27 10.40
CA CYS A 430 42.80 -44.26 9.78
C CYS A 430 43.23 -42.82 9.50
N CYS A 431 44.31 -42.40 10.16
CA CYS A 431 45.08 -41.19 9.88
C CYS A 431 46.06 -41.44 8.73
N GLY A 432 46.29 -40.43 7.89
CA GLY A 432 47.37 -40.38 6.91
C GLY A 432 47.48 -38.97 6.33
N ALA A 433 48.68 -38.39 6.44
CA ALA A 433 48.99 -36.97 6.43
C ALA A 433 49.43 -36.40 5.05
N GLY A 434 49.42 -35.06 4.95
CA GLY A 434 50.25 -34.25 4.04
C GLY A 434 49.71 -34.11 2.61
N GLU A 435 49.79 -32.99 1.89
CA GLU A 435 50.47 -31.71 2.06
C GLU A 435 49.71 -30.65 1.22
N GLY A 436 49.95 -29.37 1.53
CA GLY A 436 49.17 -28.25 1.02
C GLY A 436 49.35 -27.94 -0.47
N GLN A 437 48.29 -27.36 -1.03
CA GLN A 437 48.44 -26.46 -2.16
C GLN A 437 47.35 -25.40 -2.12
N ALA A 438 47.80 -24.14 -2.05
CA ALA A 438 46.99 -22.94 -2.11
C ALA A 438 46.12 -22.94 -3.37
N GLN A 439 44.79 -22.84 -3.19
CA GLN A 439 43.85 -22.61 -4.29
C GLN A 439 42.87 -21.50 -3.90
N SER A 440 43.18 -20.31 -4.43
CA SER A 440 42.27 -19.32 -5.00
C SER A 440 40.86 -19.22 -4.40
N TYR A 441 40.66 -18.17 -3.62
CA TYR A 441 39.36 -17.62 -3.22
C TYR A 441 38.55 -17.16 -4.44
N HIS A 442 37.82 -18.08 -5.06
CA HIS A 442 36.61 -17.76 -5.83
C HIS A 442 35.68 -18.97 -5.77
N ARG A 443 34.98 -19.13 -4.64
CA ARG A 443 33.86 -20.08 -4.58
C ARG A 443 32.69 -19.46 -5.33
N ALA A 444 32.54 -19.85 -6.59
CA ALA A 444 31.35 -19.59 -7.38
C ALA A 444 30.11 -20.08 -6.60
N VAL A 445 29.28 -19.16 -6.14
CA VAL A 445 27.97 -19.43 -5.58
C VAL A 445 27.09 -19.91 -6.73
N GLY A 446 26.83 -21.22 -6.78
CA GLY A 446 26.16 -21.84 -7.91
C GLY A 446 25.36 -23.06 -7.52
N ARG A 447 24.28 -22.87 -6.74
CA ARG A 447 23.11 -23.75 -6.75
C ARG A 447 21.85 -22.90 -6.70
N SER A 448 20.96 -23.08 -7.68
CA SER A 448 19.66 -22.38 -7.78
C SER A 448 18.79 -22.49 -6.51
N GLY A 449 19.00 -23.53 -5.69
CA GLY A 449 18.26 -23.72 -4.42
C GLY A 449 18.65 -22.73 -3.32
N ASP A 450 19.86 -22.17 -3.36
CA ASP A 450 20.38 -21.26 -2.33
C ASP A 450 19.78 -19.85 -2.48
N VAL A 451 19.67 -19.37 -3.73
CA VAL A 451 19.09 -18.07 -4.07
C VAL A 451 17.59 -18.01 -3.71
N GLN A 452 16.86 -19.11 -3.94
CA GLN A 452 15.44 -19.17 -3.62
C GLN A 452 15.15 -19.16 -2.12
N ALA A 453 15.95 -19.89 -1.32
CA ALA A 453 15.85 -19.85 0.13
C ALA A 453 16.11 -18.43 0.65
N CYS A 454 17.16 -17.78 0.13
CA CYS A 454 17.53 -16.43 0.52
C CYS A 454 16.45 -15.38 0.18
N ILE A 455 15.81 -15.46 -0.99
CA ILE A 455 14.68 -14.59 -1.32
C ILE A 455 13.52 -14.83 -0.37
N ILE A 456 13.16 -16.10 -0.13
CA ILE A 456 12.05 -16.45 0.77
C ILE A 456 12.27 -15.82 2.15
N GLU A 457 13.48 -15.86 2.69
CA GLU A 457 13.84 -15.26 3.99
C GLU A 457 13.62 -13.75 4.07
N GLN A 458 13.69 -13.04 2.94
CA GLN A 458 13.46 -11.60 2.85
C GLN A 458 11.99 -11.21 2.61
N LEU A 459 11.05 -12.17 2.64
CA LEU A 459 9.63 -11.92 2.39
C LEU A 459 8.79 -11.95 3.68
N CYS A 460 7.74 -11.14 3.71
CA CYS A 460 6.70 -11.26 4.73
C CYS A 460 5.86 -12.53 4.50
N TYR A 461 5.12 -12.96 5.52
CA TYR A 461 4.29 -14.17 5.48
C TYR A 461 3.43 -14.27 4.21
N SER A 462 2.64 -13.23 3.91
CA SER A 462 1.73 -13.22 2.77
C SER A 462 2.47 -13.32 1.42
N CYS A 463 3.56 -12.58 1.26
CA CYS A 463 4.39 -12.68 0.07
C CYS A 463 5.01 -14.07 -0.08
N ARG A 464 5.43 -14.74 1.01
CA ARG A 464 5.92 -16.12 0.95
C ARG A 464 4.83 -17.09 0.48
N VAL A 465 3.60 -16.95 0.97
CA VAL A 465 2.48 -17.80 0.57
C VAL A 465 2.22 -17.66 -0.93
N ASN A 466 2.13 -16.43 -1.44
CA ASN A 466 1.93 -16.19 -2.87
C ASN A 466 3.12 -16.68 -3.71
N MET A 467 4.35 -16.56 -3.21
CA MET A 467 5.55 -17.02 -3.91
C MET A 467 5.66 -18.54 -4.02
N LYS A 468 5.00 -19.32 -3.13
CA LYS A 468 4.93 -20.79 -3.27
C LYS A 468 4.17 -21.22 -4.53
N ASP A 469 3.32 -20.35 -5.08
CA ASP A 469 2.62 -20.61 -6.34
C ASP A 469 3.48 -20.36 -7.58
N LEU A 470 4.69 -19.81 -7.41
CA LEU A 470 5.65 -19.60 -8.48
C LEU A 470 6.69 -20.75 -8.48
N PRO A 471 6.71 -21.61 -9.51
CA PRO A 471 7.54 -22.81 -9.52
C PRO A 471 9.05 -22.54 -9.72
N SER A 472 9.40 -21.43 -10.37
CA SER A 472 10.78 -20.98 -10.59
C SER A 472 10.87 -19.47 -10.40
N LEU A 473 12.02 -18.98 -9.96
CA LEU A 473 12.30 -17.55 -9.82
C LEU A 473 12.79 -16.90 -11.11
N ASP A 474 13.16 -17.67 -12.14
CA ASP A 474 13.65 -17.18 -13.43
C ASP A 474 12.72 -16.14 -14.10
N PRO A 475 11.38 -16.24 -13.98
CA PRO A 475 10.48 -15.27 -14.59
C PRO A 475 10.35 -13.93 -13.83
N LEU A 476 10.92 -13.81 -12.62
CA LEU A 476 10.82 -12.56 -11.85
C LEU A 476 11.61 -11.43 -12.51
N PRO A 477 11.16 -10.17 -12.38
CA PRO A 477 11.92 -9.03 -12.88
C PRO A 477 13.34 -8.96 -12.29
N PRO A 478 14.37 -8.64 -13.09
CA PRO A 478 15.77 -8.65 -12.67
C PRO A 478 16.07 -7.78 -11.44
N TYR A 479 15.38 -6.65 -11.30
CA TYR A 479 15.60 -5.72 -10.18
C TYR A 479 15.26 -6.33 -8.82
N VAL A 480 14.31 -7.27 -8.77
CA VAL A 480 13.93 -7.98 -7.54
C VAL A 480 15.06 -8.91 -7.12
N LEU A 481 15.61 -9.67 -8.08
CA LEU A 481 16.71 -10.60 -7.84
C LEU A 481 18.00 -9.85 -7.45
N ALA A 482 18.29 -8.75 -8.15
CA ALA A 482 19.45 -7.90 -7.86
C ALA A 482 19.36 -7.28 -6.46
N GLU A 483 18.19 -6.73 -6.06
CA GLU A 483 18.03 -6.19 -4.71
C GLU A 483 18.12 -7.28 -3.64
N ALA A 484 17.56 -8.47 -3.91
CA ALA A 484 17.68 -9.60 -2.99
C ALA A 484 19.15 -9.93 -2.70
N GLN A 485 19.97 -10.02 -3.76
CA GLN A 485 21.41 -10.27 -3.66
C GLN A 485 22.12 -9.15 -2.89
N LEU A 486 21.80 -7.88 -3.17
CA LEU A 486 22.37 -6.72 -2.46
C LEU A 486 22.03 -6.73 -0.97
N ARG A 487 20.82 -7.15 -0.59
CA ARG A 487 20.43 -7.28 0.83
C ARG A 487 21.20 -8.41 1.52
N SER A 488 21.37 -9.55 0.86
CA SER A 488 22.15 -10.67 1.40
C SER A 488 23.63 -10.33 1.56
N GLN A 489 24.21 -9.65 0.57
CA GLN A 489 25.59 -9.17 0.64
C GLN A 489 25.77 -8.16 1.77
N ARG A 490 24.84 -7.20 1.91
CA ARG A 490 24.86 -6.25 3.05
C ARG A 490 24.76 -6.96 4.39
N ALA A 491 23.87 -7.95 4.52
CA ALA A 491 23.74 -8.72 5.75
C ALA A 491 25.02 -9.50 6.08
N TRP A 492 25.63 -10.16 5.07
CA TRP A 492 26.89 -10.89 5.22
C TRP A 492 28.05 -9.96 5.64
N VAL A 493 28.21 -8.83 4.96
CA VAL A 493 29.23 -7.82 5.29
C VAL A 493 28.99 -7.24 6.69
N SER A 494 27.76 -6.92 7.06
CA SER A 494 27.44 -6.43 8.41
C SER A 494 27.76 -7.45 9.49
N GLN A 495 27.49 -8.74 9.24
CA GLN A 495 27.83 -9.82 10.17
C GLN A 495 29.34 -9.98 10.32
N GLU A 496 30.09 -9.92 9.22
CA GLU A 496 31.56 -9.98 9.23
C GLU A 496 32.13 -8.77 9.99
N ILE A 497 31.64 -7.55 9.74
CA ILE A 497 32.07 -6.35 10.49
C ILE A 497 31.76 -6.49 11.99
N GLN A 498 30.59 -7.03 12.35
CA GLN A 498 30.18 -7.21 13.74
C GLN A 498 31.10 -8.19 14.50
N GLU A 499 31.72 -9.14 13.80
CA GLU A 499 32.74 -10.04 14.37
C GLU A 499 34.05 -9.30 14.74
N TYR A 500 34.33 -8.15 14.11
CA TYR A 500 35.50 -7.32 14.37
C TYR A 500 35.23 -6.09 15.27
N LEU A 501 33.96 -5.82 15.61
CA LEU A 501 33.61 -4.78 16.57
C LEU A 501 33.87 -5.31 17.98
N ILE A 502 34.91 -4.79 18.64
CA ILE A 502 35.13 -4.99 20.08
C ILE A 502 33.91 -4.37 20.79
N THR A 503 33.05 -5.21 21.37
CA THR A 503 32.08 -4.73 22.35
C THR A 503 32.87 -4.36 23.60
N ASP A 504 32.95 -3.07 23.90
CA ASP A 504 33.44 -2.58 25.19
C ASP A 504 32.50 -3.10 26.28
N ASN A 505 32.74 -4.33 26.74
CA ASN A 505 32.16 -4.85 27.97
C ASN A 505 32.92 -4.19 29.13
N ASP A 506 32.53 -2.97 29.45
CA ASP A 506 32.78 -2.38 30.76
C ASP A 506 31.85 -3.08 31.77
N ASP A 507 32.20 -4.31 32.15
CA ASP A 507 31.78 -4.92 33.41
C ASP A 507 33.05 -5.53 34.03
N GLU A 508 33.85 -4.64 34.63
CA GLU A 508 35.05 -5.00 35.38
C GLU A 508 34.72 -5.99 36.50
N GLU A 509 35.54 -7.04 36.55
CA GLU A 509 35.65 -7.98 37.64
C GLU A 509 36.15 -7.27 38.92
N GLU A 510 35.26 -6.89 39.84
CA GLU A 510 35.67 -6.70 41.23
C GLU A 510 35.64 -8.04 41.97
N LYS A 511 36.76 -8.76 41.89
CA LYS A 511 37.18 -9.72 42.92
C LYS A 511 38.06 -9.00 43.93
N GLU A 512 37.57 -8.84 45.15
CA GLU A 512 38.44 -8.84 46.33
C GLU A 512 37.78 -9.56 47.52
N GLU A 513 38.59 -10.37 48.19
CA GLU A 513 38.27 -11.42 49.15
C GLU A 513 37.80 -10.89 50.52
N ASN A 514 36.85 -11.57 51.19
CA ASN A 514 37.20 -12.50 52.30
C ASN A 514 35.99 -13.13 53.04
N ARG A 515 36.10 -14.45 53.16
CA ARG A 515 35.79 -15.31 54.32
C ARG A 515 34.35 -15.80 54.60
N ALA A 516 34.25 -17.12 54.52
CA ALA A 516 33.12 -17.99 54.82
C ALA A 516 32.76 -18.08 56.32
N GLU A 517 31.44 -18.01 56.59
CA GLU A 517 30.54 -18.91 57.37
C GLU A 517 30.97 -19.57 58.72
N PRO A 518 30.06 -20.17 59.54
CA PRO A 518 28.57 -20.11 59.60
C PRO A 518 27.99 -19.95 61.03
N GLY A 519 26.67 -19.77 61.16
CA GLY A 519 25.97 -19.97 62.45
C GLY A 519 24.44 -19.92 62.36
N HIS A 520 23.80 -21.10 62.49
CA HIS A 520 22.39 -21.32 62.80
C HIS A 520 21.85 -20.31 63.86
N THR A 521 20.58 -19.90 63.90
CA THR A 521 19.38 -20.70 64.16
C THR A 521 18.13 -19.79 64.11
N GLN A 522 17.09 -20.22 63.39
CA GLN A 522 15.63 -20.08 63.58
C GLN A 522 14.90 -18.86 64.25
N PRO A 523 13.58 -18.69 63.96
CA PRO A 523 12.85 -17.43 63.95
C PRO A 523 11.93 -17.23 65.18
N CYS A 524 11.38 -16.03 65.35
CA CYS A 524 10.01 -15.82 65.86
C CYS A 524 9.57 -14.33 65.84
N THR A 525 8.45 -14.08 65.16
CA THR A 525 7.55 -12.91 65.19
C THR A 525 6.96 -12.69 66.61
N PRO A 526 6.42 -11.50 67.01
CA PRO A 526 5.10 -11.03 66.53
C PRO A 526 4.81 -9.51 66.49
N ILE A 527 4.02 -9.13 65.46
CA ILE A 527 2.77 -8.35 65.46
C ILE A 527 2.54 -7.30 66.57
N LYS A 528 2.27 -6.05 66.15
CA LYS A 528 1.24 -5.10 66.64
C LYS A 528 1.10 -3.96 65.59
N GLN A 529 0.01 -3.87 64.83
CA GLN A 529 -1.26 -3.17 65.10
C GLN A 529 -1.11 -1.71 65.56
N GLU A 530 -1.55 -0.78 64.70
CA GLU A 530 -2.45 0.38 64.94
C GLU A 530 -2.48 1.19 63.61
N GLY A 531 -3.63 1.45 62.97
CA GLY A 531 -4.52 2.60 63.26
C GLY A 531 -3.87 3.88 62.68
N GLU A 532 -4.41 4.73 61.81
CA GLU A 532 -5.74 5.24 61.49
C GLU A 532 -5.59 5.95 60.12
N ASN A 533 -6.50 5.78 59.17
CA ASN A 533 -7.67 6.66 58.92
C ASN A 533 -7.36 8.13 58.58
N THR A 534 -7.63 8.51 57.34
CA THR A 534 -8.13 9.80 56.79
C THR A 534 -7.80 9.74 55.28
N GLY A 535 -8.67 9.96 54.30
CA GLY A 535 -9.88 10.75 54.25
C GLY A 535 -9.92 11.42 52.88
N LEU A 536 -10.76 10.88 51.98
CA LEU A 536 -11.68 11.63 51.11
C LEU A 536 -11.16 12.78 50.24
N GLY A 537 -11.41 12.63 48.93
CA GLY A 537 -12.12 13.65 48.16
C GLY A 537 -11.31 14.39 47.10
N LEU A 538 -11.25 13.82 45.88
CA LEU A 538 -11.96 14.32 44.68
C LEU A 538 -11.68 13.41 43.48
#